data_AF-A0A1F5EJI3-F1
#
_entry.id   AF-A0A1F5EJI3-F1
#
_cell.length_a   1.000
_cell.length_b   1.000
_cell.length_c   1.000
_cell.angle_alpha   90.00
_cell.angle_beta   90.00
_cell.angle_gamma   90.00
#
_symmetry.space_group_name_H-M   'P 1'
#
loop_
_entity.id
_entity.type
_entity.pdbx_description
1 polymer ?
#
loop_
_entity_poly.entity_id
_entity_poly.type
_entity_poly.pdbx_seq_one_letter_code
_entity_poly.pdbx_strand_id
1 'polypeptide(L)'
;MKNIPKNVNNLFSIIKQEIPRILEDNLIGIYVFGSLTYNAYKEGYSDVDIMTVVNKELNDEEIKKLRSFFKRLEKENKLAKKLEVIFVTKKDIISDGSKIFKTTQTCYGEFRKRTLSDGANPII
;
A
#
# COMPACT_ATOMS: atom_id res chain seq x y z
N MET A 1 19.38 5.91 7.32
CA MET A 1 18.83 4.77 6.55
C MET A 1 19.90 4.30 5.58
N LYS A 2 20.36 3.04 5.68
CA LYS A 2 21.33 2.48 4.72
C LYS A 2 20.64 2.26 3.37
N ASN A 3 21.33 2.71 2.32
CA ASN A 3 21.05 2.64 0.87
C ASN A 3 19.77 1.91 0.44
N ILE A 4 18.67 2.65 0.37
CA ILE A 4 17.50 2.25 -0.43
C ILE A 4 17.96 2.25 -1.91
N PRO A 5 17.77 1.14 -2.65
CA PRO A 5 18.12 1.09 -4.07
C PRO A 5 17.48 2.25 -4.86
N LYS A 6 18.21 2.80 -5.83
CA LYS A 6 17.78 4.00 -6.58
C LYS A 6 16.43 3.81 -7.27
N ASN A 7 16.17 2.63 -7.82
CA ASN A 7 14.89 2.26 -8.43
C ASN A 7 13.73 2.24 -7.41
N VAL A 8 13.96 1.73 -6.20
CA VAL A 8 12.98 1.77 -5.10
C VAL A 8 12.73 3.22 -4.68
N ASN A 9 13.77 4.04 -4.58
CA ASN A 9 13.62 5.46 -4.23
C ASN A 9 12.83 6.23 -5.31
N ASN A 10 13.07 5.93 -6.60
CA ASN A 10 12.28 6.51 -7.69
C ASN A 10 10.81 6.11 -7.61
N LEU A 11 10.51 4.85 -7.28
CA LEU A 11 9.14 4.38 -7.05
C LEU A 11 8.49 5.16 -5.89
N PHE A 12 9.21 5.36 -4.79
CA PHE A 12 8.71 6.16 -3.67
C PHE A 12 8.44 7.61 -4.03
N SER A 13 9.25 8.24 -4.89
CA SER A 13 8.98 9.60 -5.36
C SER A 13 7.66 9.69 -6.11
N ILE A 14 7.33 8.71 -6.96
CA ILE A 14 6.05 8.68 -7.69
C ILE A 14 4.89 8.50 -6.70
N ILE A 15 5.02 7.56 -5.75
CA ILE A 15 3.99 7.27 -4.74
C ILE A 15 3.74 8.49 -3.84
N LYS A 16 4.81 9.18 -3.40
CA LYS A 16 4.74 10.41 -2.59
C LYS A 16 4.06 11.56 -3.32
N GLN A 17 4.02 11.56 -4.65
CA GLN A 17 3.35 12.59 -5.42
C GLN A 17 1.88 12.23 -5.67
N GLU A 18 1.61 10.99 -6.06
CA GLU A 18 0.29 10.60 -6.58
C GLU A 18 -0.70 10.21 -5.48
N ILE A 19 -0.27 9.47 -4.44
CA ILE A 19 -1.19 9.06 -3.36
C ILE A 19 -1.78 10.27 -2.62
N PRO A 20 -0.99 11.30 -2.21
CA PRO A 20 -1.57 12.49 -1.59
C PRO A 20 -2.53 13.26 -2.49
N ARG A 21 -2.31 13.26 -3.81
CA ARG A 21 -3.23 13.91 -4.76
C ARG A 21 -4.56 13.16 -4.89
N ILE A 22 -4.55 11.84 -4.79
CA ILE A 22 -5.76 11.02 -4.93
C ILE A 22 -6.58 11.04 -3.63
N LEU A 23 -5.92 11.04 -2.48
CA LEU A 23 -6.56 10.94 -1.17
C LEU A 23 -6.79 12.28 -0.48
N GLU A 24 -6.12 13.34 -0.93
CA GLU A 24 -6.28 14.70 -0.42
C GLU A 24 -6.22 14.72 1.13
N ASP A 25 -7.20 15.34 1.78
CA ASP A 25 -7.30 15.47 3.24
C ASP A 25 -7.59 14.14 3.97
N ASN A 26 -7.89 13.07 3.24
CA ASN A 26 -8.11 11.75 3.83
C ASN A 26 -6.78 11.04 4.15
N LEU A 27 -5.66 11.45 3.56
CA LEU A 27 -4.35 10.86 3.84
C LEU A 27 -3.76 11.39 5.16
N ILE A 28 -3.39 10.47 6.05
CA ILE A 28 -2.65 10.79 7.28
C ILE A 28 -1.15 10.58 7.08
N GLY A 29 -0.77 9.48 6.44
CA GLY A 29 0.65 9.16 6.24
C GLY A 29 0.89 7.89 5.46
N ILE A 30 2.11 7.77 4.92
CA ILE A 30 2.59 6.62 4.17
C ILE A 30 3.85 6.10 4.86
N TYR A 31 3.84 4.84 5.23
CA TYR A 31 4.91 4.18 5.98
C TYR A 31 5.45 3.00 5.19
N VAL A 32 6.76 2.84 5.16
CA VAL A 32 7.43 1.67 4.57
C VAL A 32 7.70 0.68 5.69
N PHE A 33 7.45 -0.60 5.45
CA PHE A 33 7.74 -1.67 6.40
C PHE A 33 8.39 -2.86 5.70
N GLY A 34 8.52 -3.99 6.41
CA GLY A 34 9.00 -5.24 5.83
C GLY A 34 10.50 -5.21 5.50
N SER A 35 10.87 -5.96 4.46
CA SER A 35 12.27 -6.31 4.18
C SER A 35 13.19 -5.10 3.97
N LEU A 36 12.66 -3.98 3.44
CA LEU A 36 13.37 -2.71 3.28
C LEU A 36 13.79 -2.10 4.62
N THR A 37 12.95 -2.21 5.65
CA THR A 37 13.23 -1.67 6.99
C THR A 37 14.14 -2.58 7.82
N TYR A 38 14.11 -3.88 7.55
CA TYR A 38 14.91 -4.88 8.27
C TYR A 38 16.32 -5.08 7.69
N ASN A 39 16.73 -4.26 6.70
CA ASN A 39 17.98 -4.43 5.97
C ASN A 39 18.12 -5.84 5.35
N ALA A 40 17.00 -6.41 4.92
CA ALA A 40 16.88 -7.74 4.33
C ALA A 40 16.36 -7.71 2.87
N TYR A 41 16.21 -6.51 2.30
CA TYR A 41 15.77 -6.34 0.92
C TYR A 41 16.78 -6.92 -0.07
N LYS A 42 16.30 -7.77 -0.96
CA LYS A 42 17.06 -8.36 -2.06
C LYS A 42 16.40 -7.97 -3.38
N GLU A 43 17.12 -7.19 -4.18
CA GLU A 43 16.64 -6.78 -5.50
C GLU A 43 16.28 -7.99 -6.35
N GLY A 44 15.16 -7.91 -7.07
CA GLY A 44 14.63 -9.01 -7.88
C GLY A 44 13.88 -10.10 -7.11
N TYR A 45 14.01 -10.15 -5.78
CA TYR A 45 13.34 -11.15 -4.93
C TYR A 45 12.30 -10.52 -4.00
N SER A 46 12.72 -9.55 -3.20
CA SER A 46 11.87 -8.90 -2.21
C SER A 46 10.79 -8.01 -2.83
N ASP A 47 9.66 -7.96 -2.14
CA ASP A 47 8.59 -7.01 -2.37
C ASP A 47 8.89 -5.66 -1.69
N VAL A 48 8.10 -4.65 -2.04
CA VAL A 48 8.13 -3.30 -1.46
C VAL A 48 6.84 -3.09 -0.69
N ASP A 49 6.94 -3.13 0.64
CA ASP A 49 5.77 -3.10 1.53
C ASP A 49 5.46 -1.68 2.02
N ILE A 50 4.24 -1.21 1.75
CA ILE A 50 3.77 0.12 2.14
C ILE A 50 2.44 0.04 2.90
N MET A 51 2.37 0.75 4.04
CA MET A 51 1.14 0.99 4.78
C MET A 51 0.73 2.45 4.62
N THR A 52 -0.46 2.68 4.09
CA THR A 52 -1.09 3.99 3.97
C THR A 52 -2.16 4.14 5.03
N VAL A 53 -2.01 5.12 5.89
CA VAL A 53 -2.98 5.42 6.95
C VAL A 53 -3.90 6.52 6.48
N VAL A 54 -5.21 6.28 6.58
CA VAL A 54 -6.26 7.22 6.17
C VAL A 54 -7.19 7.56 7.32
N ASN A 55 -7.84 8.72 7.25
CA ASN A 55 -8.72 9.19 8.30
C ASN A 55 -10.07 8.46 8.28
N LYS A 56 -10.61 8.17 7.09
CA LYS A 56 -11.89 7.50 6.85
C LYS A 56 -11.71 6.34 5.86
N GLU A 57 -12.69 5.42 5.82
CA GLU A 57 -12.72 4.37 4.78
C GLU A 57 -12.65 5.01 3.38
N LEU A 58 -11.94 4.37 2.46
CA LEU A 58 -11.86 4.82 1.07
C LEU A 58 -13.22 4.70 0.39
N ASN A 59 -13.63 5.74 -0.32
CA ASN A 59 -14.83 5.74 -1.15
C ASN A 59 -14.55 5.13 -2.54
N ASP A 60 -15.62 4.86 -3.30
CA ASP A 60 -15.51 4.20 -4.61
C ASP A 60 -14.71 5.02 -5.64
N GLU A 61 -14.76 6.34 -5.57
CA GLU A 61 -14.00 7.22 -6.45
C GLU A 61 -12.50 7.17 -6.13
N GLU A 62 -12.12 7.26 -4.86
CA GLU A 62 -10.74 7.09 -4.39
C GLU A 62 -10.21 5.71 -4.81
N ILE A 63 -10.97 4.64 -4.58
CA ILE A 63 -10.60 3.28 -4.99
C ILE A 63 -10.41 3.21 -6.50
N LYS A 64 -11.30 3.79 -7.30
CA LYS A 64 -11.19 3.82 -8.76
C LYS A 64 -9.95 4.59 -9.24
N LYS A 65 -9.66 5.74 -8.64
CA LYS A 65 -8.46 6.54 -8.95
C LYS A 65 -7.19 5.78 -8.58
N LEU A 66 -7.13 5.19 -7.39
CA LEU A 66 -5.99 4.39 -6.94
C LEU A 66 -5.79 3.15 -7.82
N ARG A 67 -6.85 2.41 -8.18
CA ARG A 67 -6.79 1.30 -9.15
C ARG A 67 -6.17 1.73 -10.48
N SER A 68 -6.64 2.86 -11.01
CA SER A 68 -6.16 3.37 -12.29
C SER A 68 -4.68 3.78 -12.20
N PHE A 69 -4.30 4.41 -11.09
CA PHE A 69 -2.92 4.78 -10.79
C PHE A 69 -2.00 3.55 -10.70
N PHE A 70 -2.32 2.55 -9.89
CA PHE A 70 -1.47 1.36 -9.74
C PHE A 70 -1.37 0.55 -11.04
N LYS A 71 -2.48 0.39 -11.78
CA LYS A 71 -2.46 -0.27 -13.10
C LYS A 71 -1.57 0.45 -14.12
N ARG A 72 -1.53 1.78 -14.09
CA ARG A 72 -0.60 2.58 -14.91
C ARG A 72 0.84 2.39 -14.43
N LEU A 73 1.06 2.47 -13.12
CA LEU A 73 2.38 2.33 -12.51
C LEU A 73 3.02 0.97 -12.80
N GLU A 74 2.27 -0.12 -12.79
CA GLU A 74 2.74 -1.47 -13.15
C GLU A 74 3.16 -1.62 -14.61
N LYS A 75 2.55 -0.84 -15.51
CA LYS A 75 2.94 -0.81 -16.93
C LYS A 75 4.24 -0.02 -17.14
N GLU A 76 4.42 1.06 -16.38
CA GLU A 76 5.54 1.98 -16.51
C GLU A 76 6.77 1.56 -15.70
N ASN A 77 6.58 0.83 -14.60
CA ASN A 77 7.65 0.43 -13.69
C ASN A 77 7.52 -1.04 -13.28
N LYS A 78 8.49 -1.88 -13.69
CA LYS A 78 8.52 -3.31 -13.37
C LYS A 78 8.52 -3.59 -11.85
N LEU A 79 9.12 -2.70 -11.05
CA LEU A 79 9.15 -2.84 -9.60
C LEU A 79 7.76 -2.69 -8.97
N ALA A 80 6.84 -1.96 -9.62
CA ALA A 80 5.49 -1.78 -9.10
C ALA A 80 4.67 -3.07 -9.07
N LYS A 81 5.05 -4.10 -9.84
CA LYS A 81 4.45 -5.45 -9.75
C LYS A 81 4.78 -6.17 -8.44
N LYS A 82 5.80 -5.68 -7.73
CA LYS A 82 6.24 -6.16 -6.42
C LYS A 82 5.87 -5.19 -5.29
N LEU A 83 5.00 -4.22 -5.58
CA LEU A 83 4.54 -3.26 -4.60
C LEU A 83 3.32 -3.83 -3.89
N GLU A 84 3.42 -3.98 -2.57
CA GLU A 84 2.28 -4.31 -1.72
C GLU A 84 1.86 -3.06 -0.94
N VAL A 85 0.60 -2.64 -1.10
CA VAL A 85 0.06 -1.47 -0.42
C VAL A 85 -1.16 -1.84 0.40
N ILE A 86 -1.14 -1.46 1.68
CA ILE A 86 -2.25 -1.66 2.60
C ILE A 86 -2.81 -0.28 2.99
N PHE A 87 -4.11 -0.08 2.83
CA PHE A 87 -4.84 1.08 3.34
C PHE A 87 -5.58 0.68 4.62
N VAL A 88 -5.33 1.44 5.68
CA VAL A 88 -5.91 1.21 7.01
C VAL A 88 -6.41 2.53 7.60
N THR A 89 -7.56 2.51 8.26
CA THR A 89 -8.05 3.72 8.92
C THR A 89 -7.31 3.95 10.24
N LYS A 90 -7.12 5.22 10.65
CA LYS A 90 -6.54 5.56 11.96
C LYS A 90 -7.27 4.86 13.11
N LYS A 91 -8.59 4.75 13.01
CA LYS A 91 -9.44 4.08 14.00
C LYS A 91 -9.09 2.60 14.11
N ASP A 92 -8.83 1.93 12.99
CA ASP A 92 -8.50 0.51 12.98
C ASP A 92 -7.15 0.26 13.63
N ILE A 93 -6.13 1.10 13.37
CA ILE A 93 -4.79 0.99 14.01
C ILE A 93 -4.87 1.08 15.54
N ILE A 94 -5.73 1.96 16.07
CA ILE A 94 -5.81 2.25 17.52
C ILE A 94 -6.77 1.28 18.23
N SER A 95 -7.44 0.36 17.52
CA SER A 95 -8.39 -0.56 18.14
C SER A 95 -7.72 -1.51 19.15
N ASP A 96 -8.44 -1.81 20.24
CA ASP A 96 -7.97 -2.59 21.40
C ASP A 96 -7.82 -4.10 21.17
N GLY A 97 -7.67 -4.52 19.91
CA GLY A 97 -7.54 -5.93 19.51
C GLY A 97 -8.84 -6.75 19.60
N SER A 98 -9.95 -6.18 20.07
CA SER A 98 -11.25 -6.86 20.14
C SER A 98 -12.04 -6.85 18.82
N LYS A 99 -11.60 -6.07 17.83
CA LYS A 99 -12.29 -5.89 16.53
C LYS A 99 -11.41 -6.32 15.38
N ILE A 100 -12.02 -7.03 14.44
CA ILE A 100 -11.39 -7.45 13.19
C ILE A 100 -11.10 -6.20 12.34
N PHE A 101 -9.84 -6.03 11.93
CA PHE A 101 -9.39 -4.89 11.13
C PHE A 101 -9.98 -4.99 9.71
N LYS A 102 -10.70 -3.94 9.28
CA LYS A 102 -11.03 -3.77 7.86
C LYS A 102 -9.82 -3.15 7.17
N THR A 103 -9.26 -3.84 6.19
CA THR A 103 -8.18 -3.27 5.37
C THR A 103 -8.55 -3.32 3.90
N THR A 104 -8.15 -2.31 3.15
CA THR A 104 -8.18 -2.37 1.69
C THR A 104 -6.74 -2.58 1.24
N GLN A 105 -6.46 -3.68 0.54
CA GLN A 105 -5.10 -4.03 0.13
C GLN A 105 -5.01 -4.07 -1.38
N THR A 106 -3.85 -3.68 -1.91
CA THR A 106 -3.50 -3.90 -3.31
C THR A 106 -2.47 -5.03 -3.38
N CYS A 107 -2.84 -6.13 -4.03
CA CYS A 107 -1.89 -7.19 -4.39
C CYS A 107 -1.94 -7.32 -5.91
N TYR A 108 -0.80 -7.16 -6.59
CA TYR A 108 -0.69 -7.31 -8.05
C TYR A 108 -1.71 -6.46 -8.85
N GLY A 109 -1.90 -5.19 -8.45
CA GLY A 109 -2.78 -4.26 -9.15
C GLY A 109 -4.28 -4.45 -8.91
N GLU A 110 -4.67 -5.44 -8.10
CA GLU A 110 -6.06 -5.68 -7.71
C GLU A 110 -6.35 -5.22 -6.28
N PHE A 111 -7.48 -4.54 -6.11
CA PHE A 111 -7.93 -4.04 -4.81
C PHE A 111 -8.78 -5.10 -4.14
N ARG A 112 -8.37 -5.52 -2.95
CA ARG A 112 -9.06 -6.49 -2.13
C ARG A 112 -9.54 -5.78 -0.87
N LYS A 113 -10.86 -5.68 -0.67
CA LYS A 113 -11.42 -5.28 0.63
C LYS A 113 -11.33 -6.51 1.53
N ARG A 114 -10.34 -6.58 2.42
CA ARG A 114 -10.21 -7.66 3.40
C ARG A 114 -11.02 -7.32 4.64
N THR A 115 -11.97 -8.19 4.95
CA THR A 115 -12.68 -8.25 6.22
C THR A 115 -12.00 -9.16 7.25
N LEU A 116 -10.91 -9.87 6.91
CA LEU A 116 -10.23 -10.83 7.80
C LEU A 116 -8.70 -10.80 7.62
N SER A 117 -7.97 -10.99 8.73
CA SER A 117 -6.51 -11.08 8.81
C SER A 117 -6.02 -12.52 8.92
N ASP A 118 -6.77 -13.49 8.40
CA ASP A 118 -6.57 -14.92 8.64
C ASP A 118 -5.81 -15.63 7.52
N GLY A 119 -4.87 -14.96 6.84
CA GLY A 119 -3.97 -15.62 5.88
C GLY A 119 -4.64 -16.37 4.71
N ALA A 120 -5.97 -16.31 4.59
CA ALA A 120 -6.72 -16.97 3.56
C ALA A 120 -6.83 -16.06 2.35
N ASN A 121 -6.40 -16.57 1.20
CA ASN A 121 -6.68 -15.98 -0.11
C ASN A 121 -8.17 -15.65 -0.21
N PRO A 122 -8.57 -14.41 -0.54
CA PRO A 122 -9.97 -14.12 -0.77
C PRO A 122 -10.45 -14.69 -2.09
N ILE A 123 -11.65 -15.24 -2.00
CA ILE A 123 -12.51 -15.78 -3.04
C ILE A 123 -12.68 -14.77 -4.18
N ILE A 124 -12.61 -15.30 -5.40
CA ILE A 124 -12.83 -14.63 -6.69
C ILE A 124 -14.22 -13.98 -6.71
#